data_AF-Q2FQ30-F1
#
_entry.id   AF-Q2FQ30-F1
#
_cell.length_a   1.000
_cell.length_b   1.000
_cell.length_c   1.000
_cell.angle_alpha   90.00
_cell.angle_beta   90.00
_cell.angle_gamma   90.00
#
_symmetry.space_group_name_H-M   'P 1'
#
loop_
_entity.id
_entity.type
_entity.pdbx_description
1 polymer ?
#
loop_
_entity_poly.entity_id
_entity_poly.type
_entity_poly.pdbx_seq_one_letter_code
_entity_poly.pdbx_strand_id
1 'polypeptide(L)' 'MMRFFNTAGPVNCEKHYCLPPLSRFNLPEILTLISQEKYFVLHAPRQSGKTSCLLACAEYFNKDGR' A
#
# COMPACT_ATOMS: atom_id res chain seq x y z
N MET A 1 -20.59 -3.87 14.83
CA MET A 1 -19.79 -5.07 14.50
C MET A 1 -18.36 -4.82 14.93
N MET A 2 -17.66 -5.81 15.49
CA MET A 2 -16.25 -5.65 15.89
C MET A 2 -15.34 -5.71 14.65
N ARG A 3 -14.28 -4.88 14.60
CA ARG A 3 -13.28 -4.93 13.53
C ARG A 3 -12.51 -6.25 13.56
N PHE A 4 -11.99 -6.67 12.40
CA PHE A 4 -11.16 -7.87 12.25
C PHE A 4 -10.00 -7.63 11.28
N PHE A 5 -8.97 -8.48 11.31
CA PHE A 5 -7.87 -8.41 10.34
C PHE A 5 -8.29 -9.07 9.03
N ASN A 6 -8.22 -8.32 7.94
CA ASN A 6 -8.46 -8.85 6.59
C ASN A 6 -7.16 -9.35 5.96
N THR A 7 -7.17 -10.59 5.48
CA THR A 7 -6.04 -11.23 4.79
C THR A 7 -6.26 -11.36 3.28
N ALA A 8 -7.44 -11.01 2.78
CA ALA A 8 -7.82 -11.17 1.37
C ALA A 8 -8.26 -9.84 0.73
N GLY A 9 -7.61 -9.44 -0.36
CA GLY A 9 -7.92 -8.19 -1.04
C GLY A 9 -7.55 -6.92 -0.24
N PRO A 10 -8.05 -5.74 -0.66
CA PRO A 10 -7.76 -4.47 0.02
C PRO A 10 -8.36 -4.38 1.42
N VAL A 11 -7.68 -3.66 2.31
CA VAL A 11 -8.18 -3.38 3.66
C VAL A 11 -9.16 -2.20 3.61
N ASN A 12 -10.41 -2.42 4.04
CA ASN A 12 -11.38 -1.35 4.29
C ASN A 12 -11.25 -0.90 5.76
N CYS A 13 -10.72 0.29 6.03
CA CYS A 13 -10.46 0.75 7.39
C CYS A 13 -11.73 0.99 8.24
N GLU A 14 -12.92 1.11 7.62
CA GLU A 14 -14.19 1.18 8.36
C GLU A 14 -14.54 -0.18 8.99
N LYS A 15 -14.23 -1.27 8.29
CA LYS A 15 -14.63 -2.64 8.65
C LYS A 15 -13.49 -3.46 9.27
N HIS A 16 -12.24 -3.13 8.97
CA HIS A 16 -11.06 -3.93 9.32
C HIS A 16 -10.11 -3.17 10.24
N TYR A 17 -9.26 -3.90 10.96
CA TYR A 17 -8.09 -3.30 11.59
C TYR A 17 -7.12 -2.81 10.50
N CYS A 18 -6.87 -1.50 10.49
CA CYS A 18 -6.03 -0.83 9.49
C CYS A 18 -4.69 -0.47 10.10
N LEU A 19 -3.61 -1.05 9.55
CA LEU A 19 -2.26 -0.54 9.77
C LEU A 19 -1.96 0.53 8.73
N PRO A 20 -1.21 1.60 9.05
CA PRO A 20 -0.88 2.65 8.09
C PRO A 20 -0.17 2.04 6.87
N PRO A 21 -0.77 2.07 5.66
CA PRO A 21 -0.27 1.27 4.54
C PRO A 21 1.07 1.79 3.99
N LEU A 22 1.27 3.10 3.99
CA LEU A 22 2.50 3.75 3.48
C LEU A 22 3.74 3.52 4.36
N SER A 23 3.56 3.09 5.62
CA SER A 23 4.68 2.77 6.51
C SER A 23 5.11 1.30 6.42
N ARG A 24 4.51 0.50 5.53
CA ARG A 24 4.73 -0.96 5.44
C ARG A 24 5.70 -1.36 4.33
N PHE A 25 6.29 -0.39 3.65
CA PHE A 25 7.32 -0.55 2.64
C PHE A 25 8.18 0.71 2.58
N ASN A 26 9.30 0.66 1.86
CA ASN A 26 10.19 1.80 1.67
C ASN A 26 9.60 2.79 0.65
N LEU A 27 8.69 3.67 1.11
CA LEU A 27 8.05 4.66 0.24
C LEU A 27 9.07 5.58 -0.47
N PRO A 28 10.11 6.14 0.19
CA PRO A 28 11.12 6.96 -0.49
C PRO A 28 11.81 6.25 -1.66
N GLU A 29 12.14 4.97 -1.51
CA GLU A 29 12.74 4.16 -2.58
C GLU A 29 11.76 3.96 -3.75
N ILE A 30 10.49 3.65 -3.47
CA ILE A 30 9.46 3.50 -4.51
C ILE A 30 9.27 4.82 -5.27
N LEU A 31 9.19 5.96 -4.57
CA LEU A 31 9.07 7.26 -5.22
C LEU A 31 10.27 7.58 -6.11
N THR A 32 11.48 7.17 -5.68
CA THR A 32 12.70 7.29 -6.49
C THR A 32 12.60 6.44 -7.77
N LEU A 33 12.12 5.20 -7.68
CA LEU A 33 11.92 4.33 -8.84
C LEU A 33 10.88 4.91 -9.82
N ILE A 34 9.75 5.40 -9.31
CA ILE A 34 8.71 6.05 -10.12
C ILE A 34 9.27 7.28 -10.83
N SER A 35 10.02 8.14 -10.12
CA SER A 35 10.64 9.34 -10.72
C SER A 35 11.64 9.04 -11.84
N GLN A 36 12.16 7.81 -11.88
CA GLN A 36 13.09 7.32 -12.89
C GLN A 36 12.39 6.47 -13.96
N GLU A 37 11.05 6.44 -13.99
CA GLU A 37 10.23 5.65 -14.90
C GLU A 37 10.56 4.13 -14.85
N LYS A 38 10.94 3.63 -13.68
CA LYS A 38 11.29 2.22 -13.48
C LYS A 38 10.11 1.41 -12.99
N TYR A 39 9.99 0.20 -13.55
CA TYR A 39 9.12 -0.84 -12.99
C TYR A 39 9.75 -1.46 -11.73
N PHE A 40 8.92 -1.80 -10.75
CA PHE A 40 9.36 -2.46 -9.53
C PHE A 40 8.38 -3.57 -9.12
N VAL A 41 8.87 -4.51 -8.32
CA VAL A 41 8.07 -5.60 -7.75
C VAL A 41 8.05 -5.46 -6.24
N LEU A 42 6.86 -5.38 -5.64
CA LEU A 42 6.72 -5.41 -4.19
C LEU A 42 6.79 -6.86 -3.69
N HIS A 43 7.99 -7.33 -3.35
CA HIS A 43 8.22 -8.65 -2.80
C HIS A 43 7.89 -8.71 -1.29
N ALA A 44 6.87 -9.48 -0.92
CA ALA A 44 6.49 -9.73 0.48
C ALA A 44 5.66 -11.02 0.60
N PRO A 45 5.55 -11.64 1.80
CA PRO A 45 4.78 -12.86 2.02
C PRO A 45 3.32 -12.80 1.52
N ARG A 46 2.69 -13.95 1.26
CA ARG A 46 1.27 -14.00 0.89
C ARG A 46 0.42 -13.32 1.97
N GLN A 47 -0.68 -12.69 1.55
CA GLN A 47 -1.65 -12.05 2.44
C GLN A 47 -1.08 -10.95 3.36
N SER A 48 0.08 -10.39 3.02
CA SER A 48 0.73 -9.32 3.78
C SER A 48 0.17 -7.92 3.49
N GLY A 49 -0.94 -7.78 2.76
CA GLY A 49 -1.54 -6.48 2.43
C GLY A 49 -0.86 -5.70 1.30
N LYS A 50 -0.07 -6.37 0.43
CA LYS A 50 0.57 -5.76 -0.75
C LYS A 50 -0.39 -4.92 -1.60
N THR A 51 -1.59 -5.43 -1.86
CA THR A 51 -2.61 -4.70 -2.65
C THR A 51 -3.02 -3.40 -1.96
N SER A 52 -3.30 -3.42 -0.67
CA SER A 52 -3.63 -2.20 0.11
C SER A 52 -2.49 -1.19 0.08
N CYS A 53 -1.25 -1.66 0.19
CA CYS A 53 -0.05 -0.83 0.13
C CYS A 53 0.10 -0.13 -1.23
N LEU A 54 -0.05 -0.86 -2.34
CA LEU A 54 0.06 -0.29 -3.69
C LEU A 54 -1.08 0.69 -4.01
N LEU A 55 -2.31 0.40 -3.56
CA LEU A 55 -3.43 1.33 -3.71
C LEU A 55 -3.19 2.64 -2.95
N ALA A 56 -2.70 2.56 -1.71
CA ALA A 56 -2.34 3.74 -0.93
C ALA A 56 -1.18 4.52 -1.56
N CYS A 57 -0.20 3.82 -2.14
CA CYS A 57 0.91 4.44 -2.87
C CYS A 57 0.41 5.23 -4.09
N ALA A 58 -0.51 4.65 -4.87
CA ALA A 58 -1.11 5.31 -6.03
C ALA A 58 -1.93 6.54 -5.60
N GLU A 59 -2.74 6.42 -4.54
CA GLU A 59 -3.50 7.55 -3.99
C GLU A 59 -2.58 8.66 -3.49
N TYR A 60 -1.50 8.31 -2.79
CA TYR A 60 -0.49 9.27 -2.31
C TYR A 60 0.15 10.03 -3.47
N PHE A 61 0.58 9.31 -4.52
CA PHE A 61 1.19 9.91 -5.70
C PHE A 61 0.22 10.85 -6.44
N ASN A 62 -1.01 10.38 -6.68
CA ASN A 62 -2.03 11.18 -7.37
C ASN A 62 -2.44 12.44 -6.59
N LYS A 63 -2.39 12.40 -5.25
CA LYS A 63 -2.63 13.58 -4.40
C LYS A 63 -1.52 14.63 -4.49
N ASP A 64 -0.28 14.22 -4.76
CA ASP A 64 0.85 15.14 -4.96
C ASP A 64 0.81 15.85 -6.34
N GLY A 65 -0.16 15.49 -7.20
CA GLY A 65 -0.33 16.11 -8.51
C GLY A 65 0.75 15.75 -9.53
N ARG A 66 1.41 14.60 -9.32
CA ARG A 66 2.39 14.03 -10.26
C ARG A 66 1.77 12.92 -11.11
#